data_AF-A0A2N9LYP7-F1
#
_entry.id   AF-A0A2N9LYP7-F1
#
_cell.length_a   1.000
_cell.length_b   1.000
_cell.length_c   1.000
_cell.angle_alpha   90.00
_cell.angle_beta   90.00
_cell.angle_gamma   90.00
#
_symmetry.space_group_name_H-M   'P 1'
#
loop_
_entity.id
_entity.type
_entity.pdbx_description
1 polymer ?
#
loop_
_entity_poly.entity_id
_entity_poly.type
_entity_poly.pdbx_seq_one_letter_code
_entity_poly.pdbx_strand_id
1 'polypeptide(L)'
;MTTKANLPLTNTSSVPIVLSEMEHEYEIEYKGRIVRCKTADAAARLLAVLEQEDVSKDTMTWTPNDFTEFTERIQLRQRKLLARLLEYGSTTWLSAEKLCDLLGIRGNQALAGVLSGVTKVALSLDIDPRRIYLQTTRFKEGKPYRLYRVASGFLRAATEHEWPSKKDLEALDE
;
A
#
# COMPACT_ATOMS: atom_id res chain seq x y z
N MET A 1 34.07 12.03 -5.78
CA MET A 1 34.17 11.72 -4.32
C MET A 1 32.77 11.87 -3.75
N THR A 2 32.19 10.79 -3.22
CA THR A 2 30.77 10.77 -2.81
C THR A 2 30.64 11.10 -1.33
N THR A 3 30.11 12.27 -1.00
CA THR A 3 29.94 12.69 0.39
C THR A 3 28.53 12.34 0.85
N LYS A 4 28.42 11.46 1.85
CA LYS A 4 27.15 11.15 2.53
C LYS A 4 26.93 12.16 3.64
N ALA A 5 25.87 12.95 3.58
CA ALA A 5 25.44 13.80 4.69
C ALA A 5 24.11 13.30 5.26
N ASN A 6 24.06 13.11 6.58
CA ASN A 6 22.83 12.84 7.31
C ASN A 6 22.31 14.16 7.87
N LEU A 7 21.16 14.63 7.39
CA LEU A 7 20.42 15.73 8.03
C LEU A 7 19.40 15.15 9.02
N PRO A 8 19.34 15.66 10.27
CA PRO A 8 18.34 15.22 11.22
C PRO A 8 17.02 15.93 10.93
N LEU A 9 16.08 15.23 10.30
CA LEU A 9 14.67 15.58 10.37
C LEU A 9 14.03 14.67 11.41
N THR A 10 13.49 15.31 12.44
CA THR A 10 12.78 14.69 13.55
C THR A 10 11.63 13.82 13.02
N ASN A 11 11.59 12.57 13.52
CA ASN A 11 10.61 11.49 13.27
C ASN A 11 10.71 10.71 11.94
N THR A 12 11.62 9.73 11.96
CA THR A 12 11.43 8.32 11.54
C THR A 12 10.74 8.03 10.21
N SER A 13 11.34 8.47 9.10
CA SER A 13 11.21 7.78 7.81
C SER A 13 12.51 7.96 7.01
N SER A 14 13.42 6.98 7.08
CA SER A 14 14.66 7.01 6.30
C SER A 14 14.36 6.73 4.83
N VAL A 15 14.25 7.79 4.03
CA VAL A 15 14.25 7.70 2.56
C VAL A 15 15.70 7.81 2.08
N PRO A 16 16.21 6.89 1.24
CA PRO A 16 17.54 7.04 0.67
C PRO A 16 17.54 8.20 -0.33
N ILE A 17 18.30 9.26 -0.03
CA ILE A 17 18.56 10.36 -0.97
C ILE A 17 19.87 10.04 -1.69
N VAL A 18 19.81 9.88 -3.01
CA VAL A 18 20.99 9.71 -3.87
C VAL A 18 21.30 11.07 -4.51
N LEU A 19 22.44 11.66 -4.17
CA LEU A 19 22.91 12.92 -4.76
C LEU A 19 23.77 12.60 -5.99
N SER A 20 23.36 13.07 -7.16
CA SER A 20 24.10 12.94 -8.42
C SER A 20 24.25 14.31 -9.07
N GLU A 21 25.47 14.71 -9.43
CA GLU A 21 25.77 16.00 -10.06
C GLU A 21 25.43 15.98 -11.56
N MET A 22 24.16 16.24 -11.93
CA MET A 22 23.77 16.67 -13.28
C MET A 22 22.49 17.53 -13.24
N GLU A 23 22.61 18.85 -13.46
CA GLU A 23 21.60 19.89 -13.78
C GLU A 23 20.30 20.00 -12.92
N HIS A 24 20.04 19.03 -12.06
CA HIS A 24 18.96 18.95 -11.08
C HIS A 24 19.61 18.51 -9.76
N GLU A 25 19.64 19.40 -8.77
CA GLU A 25 20.40 19.21 -7.54
C GLU A 25 19.80 18.12 -6.62
N TYR A 26 18.53 17.74 -6.83
CA TYR A 26 17.84 16.72 -6.04
C TYR A 26 16.95 15.80 -6.90
N GLU A 27 17.11 14.50 -6.73
CA GLU A 27 16.25 13.46 -7.27
C GLU A 27 15.58 12.68 -6.13
N ILE A 28 14.25 12.64 -6.13
CA ILE A 28 13.44 11.89 -5.16
C ILE A 28 12.78 10.73 -5.88
N GLU A 29 13.08 9.51 -5.45
CA GLU A 29 12.29 8.34 -5.82
C GLU A 29 11.17 8.13 -4.79
N TYR A 30 9.93 8.41 -5.19
CA TYR A 30 8.74 8.20 -4.37
C TYR A 30 7.81 7.21 -5.06
N LYS A 31 7.69 6.00 -4.51
CA LYS A 31 6.81 4.93 -5.01
C LYS A 31 6.97 4.63 -6.51
N GLY A 32 8.22 4.57 -6.98
CA GLY A 32 8.56 4.29 -8.39
C GLY A 32 8.37 5.49 -9.34
N ARG A 33 8.01 6.66 -8.81
CA ARG A 33 8.05 7.93 -9.55
C ARG A 33 9.34 8.65 -9.19
N ILE A 34 10.05 9.12 -10.21
CA ILE A 34 11.24 9.94 -10.05
C ILE A 34 10.82 11.40 -10.19
N VAL A 35 10.98 12.16 -9.12
CA VAL A 35 10.71 13.61 -9.08
C VAL A 35 12.04 14.33 -9.01
N ARG A 36 12.31 15.19 -9.99
CA ARG A 36 13.54 15.98 -10.07
C ARG A 36 13.25 17.43 -9.70
N CYS A 37 14.08 18.01 -8.85
CA CYS A 37 13.91 19.39 -8.42
C CYS A 37 15.28 20.05 -8.17
N LYS A 38 15.27 21.39 -8.18
CA LYS A 38 16.49 22.21 -8.10
C LYS A 38 16.84 22.62 -6.66
N THR A 39 15.96 22.39 -5.68
CA THR A 39 16.18 22.79 -4.28
C THR A 39 15.58 21.79 -3.31
N ALA A 40 16.21 21.62 -2.14
CA ALA A 40 15.71 20.74 -1.07
C ALA A 40 14.31 21.12 -0.58
N ASP A 41 14.01 22.41 -0.56
CA ASP A 41 12.73 22.97 -0.14
C ASP A 41 11.61 22.68 -1.17
N ALA A 42 11.91 22.70 -2.47
CA ALA A 42 10.98 22.21 -3.49
C ALA A 42 10.75 20.69 -3.37
N ALA A 43 11.82 19.94 -3.09
CA ALA A 43 11.76 18.51 -2.81
C ALA A 43 10.81 18.18 -1.65
N ALA A 44 10.95 18.90 -0.52
CA ALA A 44 10.12 18.72 0.67
C ALA A 44 8.64 19.06 0.42
N ARG A 45 8.36 20.16 -0.31
CA ARG A 45 6.99 20.50 -0.70
C ARG A 45 6.33 19.43 -1.58
N LEU A 46 7.07 18.91 -2.56
CA LEU A 46 6.56 17.89 -3.47
C LEU A 46 6.27 16.59 -2.73
N LEU A 47 7.14 16.20 -1.80
CA LEU A 47 6.88 15.07 -0.90
C LEU A 47 5.61 15.28 -0.07
N ALA A 48 5.43 16.46 0.53
CA ALA A 48 4.24 16.76 1.33
C ALA A 48 2.95 16.69 0.51
N VAL A 49 2.94 17.16 -0.73
CA VAL A 49 1.78 17.06 -1.63
C VAL A 49 1.47 15.59 -1.97
N LEU A 50 2.50 14.81 -2.30
CA LEU A 50 2.33 13.38 -2.61
C LEU A 50 1.82 12.59 -1.39
N GLU A 51 2.27 12.94 -0.19
CA GLU A 51 1.76 12.37 1.06
C GLU A 51 0.30 12.75 1.32
N GLN A 52 -0.10 14.00 1.05
CA GLN A 52 -1.49 14.44 1.16
C GLN A 52 -2.42 13.70 0.18
N GLU A 53 -1.99 13.48 -1.07
CA GLU A 53 -2.74 12.67 -2.03
C GLU A 53 -2.97 11.24 -1.53
N ASP A 54 -1.94 10.64 -0.91
CA ASP A 54 -2.06 9.29 -0.36
C ASP A 54 -2.99 9.23 0.85
N VAL A 55 -2.98 10.25 1.72
CA VAL A 55 -3.95 10.37 2.83
C VAL A 55 -5.37 10.53 2.30
N SER A 56 -5.56 11.29 1.22
CA SER A 56 -6.86 11.46 0.58
C SER A 56 -7.41 10.13 0.07
N LYS A 57 -6.57 9.31 -0.59
CA LYS A 57 -6.97 7.98 -1.08
C LYS A 57 -7.22 6.97 0.03
N ASP A 58 -6.42 7.03 1.10
CA ASP A 58 -6.57 6.18 2.30
C ASP A 58 -7.91 6.42 3.00
N THR A 59 -8.42 7.65 2.97
CA THR A 59 -9.63 8.06 3.71
C THR A 59 -10.89 8.19 2.84
N MET A 60 -10.76 7.96 1.52
CA MET A 60 -11.84 8.13 0.57
C MET A 60 -13.04 7.24 0.90
N THR A 61 -14.23 7.83 0.93
CA THR A 61 -15.47 7.12 1.22
C THR A 61 -15.83 6.14 0.10
N TRP A 62 -16.40 5.00 0.48
CA TRP A 62 -16.96 4.02 -0.45
C TRP A 62 -18.46 4.23 -0.55
N THR A 63 -19.01 4.10 -1.76
CA THR A 63 -20.46 3.94 -1.88
C THR A 63 -20.81 2.48 -1.55
N PRO A 64 -22.02 2.20 -1.03
CA PRO A 64 -22.45 0.83 -0.78
C PRO A 64 -22.36 -0.06 -2.03
N ASN A 65 -22.70 0.50 -3.20
CA ASN A 65 -22.66 -0.21 -4.47
C ASN A 65 -21.22 -0.60 -4.87
N ASP A 66 -20.27 0.35 -4.82
CA ASP A 66 -18.87 0.06 -5.17
C ASP A 66 -18.29 -1.02 -4.26
N PHE A 67 -18.62 -0.99 -2.97
CA PHE A 67 -18.11 -1.94 -1.99
C PHE A 67 -18.65 -3.34 -2.23
N THR A 68 -19.97 -3.47 -2.39
CA THR A 68 -20.63 -4.75 -2.71
C THR A 68 -20.10 -5.31 -4.03
N GLU A 69 -20.08 -4.51 -5.10
CA GLU A 69 -19.62 -4.99 -6.41
C GLU A 69 -18.15 -5.44 -6.39
N PHE A 70 -17.30 -4.71 -5.68
CA PHE A 70 -15.90 -5.10 -5.51
C PHE A 70 -15.76 -6.42 -4.73
N THR A 71 -16.42 -6.53 -3.58
CA THR A 71 -16.30 -7.70 -2.69
C THR A 71 -16.89 -8.97 -3.29
N GLU A 72 -17.92 -8.87 -4.12
CA GLU A 72 -18.50 -10.00 -4.84
C GLU A 72 -17.56 -10.55 -5.92
N ARG A 73 -16.82 -9.67 -6.61
CA ARG A 73 -15.93 -10.06 -7.73
C ARG A 73 -14.57 -10.62 -7.31
N ILE A 74 -14.10 -10.32 -6.10
CA ILE A 74 -12.83 -10.86 -5.62
C ILE A 74 -12.93 -12.34 -5.19
N GLN A 75 -11.90 -13.10 -5.50
CA GLN A 75 -11.83 -14.55 -5.24
C GLN A 75 -11.54 -14.84 -3.76
N LEU A 76 -11.83 -16.07 -3.32
CA LEU A 76 -11.63 -16.50 -1.93
C LEU A 76 -10.24 -16.16 -1.35
N ARG A 77 -9.16 -16.40 -2.10
CA ARG A 77 -7.79 -16.08 -1.61
C ARG A 77 -7.58 -14.58 -1.40
N GLN A 78 -8.21 -13.75 -2.23
CA GLN A 78 -8.16 -12.29 -2.14
C GLN A 78 -9.02 -11.80 -0.96
N ARG A 79 -10.22 -12.39 -0.77
CA ARG A 79 -11.06 -12.16 0.41
C ARG A 79 -10.31 -12.47 1.71
N LYS A 80 -9.66 -13.64 1.78
CA LYS A 80 -8.82 -14.05 2.92
C LYS A 80 -7.66 -13.08 3.17
N LEU A 81 -6.99 -12.59 2.13
CA LEU A 81 -5.94 -11.56 2.27
C LEU A 81 -6.50 -10.28 2.91
N LEU A 82 -7.60 -9.74 2.37
CA LEU A 82 -8.19 -8.50 2.88
C LEU A 82 -8.78 -8.68 4.29
N ALA A 83 -9.37 -9.84 4.58
CA ALA A 83 -9.81 -10.21 5.93
C ALA A 83 -8.67 -10.14 6.94
N ARG A 84 -7.51 -10.71 6.60
CA ARG A 84 -6.32 -10.63 7.44
C ARG A 84 -5.81 -9.21 7.59
N LEU A 85 -5.90 -8.35 6.58
CA LEU A 85 -5.51 -6.95 6.73
C LEU A 85 -6.50 -6.18 7.63
N LEU A 86 -7.79 -6.46 7.53
CA LEU A 86 -8.84 -5.85 8.37
C LEU A 86 -8.68 -6.19 9.85
N GLU A 87 -8.31 -7.43 10.18
CA GLU A 87 -8.06 -7.88 11.57
C GLU A 87 -7.00 -7.04 12.29
N TYR A 88 -6.03 -6.49 11.55
CA TYR A 88 -4.95 -5.65 12.10
C TYR A 88 -5.23 -4.15 11.99
N GLY A 89 -6.32 -3.76 11.33
CA GLY A 89 -6.76 -2.38 11.17
C GLY A 89 -5.89 -1.54 10.23
N SER A 90 -6.25 -0.26 10.08
CA SER A 90 -5.61 0.66 9.14
C SER A 90 -4.33 1.32 9.67
N THR A 91 -3.93 1.05 10.92
CA THR A 91 -2.72 1.64 11.54
C THR A 91 -1.52 0.68 11.56
N THR A 92 -1.77 -0.62 11.42
CA THR A 92 -0.74 -1.66 11.51
C THR A 92 -0.21 -2.06 10.14
N TRP A 93 1.11 -2.07 9.99
CA TRP A 93 1.78 -2.53 8.78
C TRP A 93 2.27 -3.98 8.92
N LEU A 94 1.87 -4.84 7.99
CA LEU A 94 2.27 -6.26 7.93
C LEU A 94 3.36 -6.47 6.87
N SER A 95 4.37 -7.29 7.19
CA SER A 95 5.37 -7.71 6.21
C SER A 95 4.82 -8.75 5.23
N ALA A 96 5.47 -8.86 4.06
CA ALA A 96 5.17 -9.91 3.08
C ALA A 96 5.28 -11.32 3.69
N GLU A 97 6.30 -11.55 4.51
CA GLU A 97 6.52 -12.81 5.23
C GLU A 97 5.34 -13.12 6.16
N LYS A 98 4.92 -12.15 6.98
CA LYS A 98 3.78 -12.31 7.89
C LYS A 98 2.48 -12.59 7.14
N LEU A 99 2.25 -11.91 6.01
CA LEU A 99 1.07 -12.17 5.17
C LEU A 99 1.11 -13.56 4.54
N CYS A 100 2.29 -14.03 4.11
CA CYS A 100 2.45 -15.38 3.57
C CYS A 100 2.10 -16.43 4.64
N ASP A 101 2.59 -16.25 5.86
CA ASP A 101 2.30 -17.14 7.00
C ASP A 101 0.80 -17.16 7.33
N LEU A 102 0.16 -15.98 7.41
CA LEU A 102 -1.27 -15.86 7.72
C LEU A 102 -2.18 -16.48 6.66
N LEU A 103 -1.71 -16.54 5.41
CA LEU A 103 -2.45 -17.10 4.28
C LEU A 103 -2.06 -18.55 3.97
N GLY A 104 -1.04 -19.10 4.63
CA GLY A 104 -0.51 -20.44 4.34
C GLY A 104 0.05 -20.56 2.91
N ILE A 105 0.54 -19.46 2.33
CA ILE A 105 1.09 -19.45 0.96
C ILE A 105 2.62 -19.43 0.98
N ARG A 106 3.23 -20.19 0.07
CA ARG A 106 4.69 -20.31 0.00
C ARG A 106 5.28 -19.24 -0.93
N GLY A 107 5.74 -18.15 -0.33
CA GLY A 107 6.63 -17.19 -0.97
C GLY A 107 5.95 -16.00 -1.65
N ASN A 108 6.79 -15.00 -1.93
CA ASN A 108 6.37 -13.68 -2.42
C ASN A 108 5.68 -13.71 -3.78
N GLN A 109 5.97 -14.69 -4.64
CA GLN A 109 5.32 -14.82 -5.94
C GLN A 109 3.84 -15.17 -5.80
N ALA A 110 3.49 -16.08 -4.89
CA ALA A 110 2.10 -16.43 -4.61
C ALA A 110 1.35 -15.22 -4.02
N LEU A 111 1.96 -14.51 -3.07
CA LEU A 111 1.39 -13.29 -2.49
C LEU A 111 1.18 -12.20 -3.54
N ALA A 112 2.16 -12.00 -4.43
CA ALA A 112 2.05 -11.05 -5.53
C ALA A 112 0.88 -11.40 -6.47
N GLY A 113 0.63 -12.69 -6.72
CA GLY A 113 -0.53 -13.15 -7.48
C GLY A 113 -1.86 -12.76 -6.82
N VAL A 114 -1.99 -12.93 -5.50
CA VAL A 114 -3.20 -12.55 -4.75
C VAL A 114 -3.41 -11.03 -4.78
N LEU A 115 -2.36 -10.26 -4.48
CA LEU A 115 -2.39 -8.79 -4.52
C LEU A 115 -2.71 -8.24 -5.93
N SER A 116 -2.13 -8.85 -6.97
CA SER A 116 -2.42 -8.49 -8.36
C SER A 116 -3.88 -8.77 -8.70
N GLY A 117 -4.46 -9.86 -8.18
CA GLY A 117 -5.88 -10.17 -8.33
C GLY A 117 -6.77 -9.07 -7.74
N VAL A 118 -6.51 -8.65 -6.50
CA VAL A 118 -7.22 -7.52 -5.86
C VAL A 118 -7.11 -6.26 -6.72
N THR A 119 -5.89 -5.93 -7.16
CA THR A 119 -5.61 -4.74 -7.98
C THR A 119 -6.38 -4.77 -9.31
N LYS A 120 -6.41 -5.92 -9.99
CA LYS A 120 -7.11 -6.07 -11.28
C LYS A 120 -8.61 -5.89 -11.15
N VAL A 121 -9.23 -6.47 -10.10
CA VAL A 121 -10.67 -6.30 -9.87
C VAL A 121 -10.99 -4.83 -9.57
N ALA A 122 -10.21 -4.18 -8.70
CA ALA A 122 -10.38 -2.77 -8.38
C ALA A 122 -10.34 -1.89 -9.64
N LEU A 123 -9.30 -2.05 -10.46
CA LEU A 123 -9.13 -1.29 -11.70
C LEU A 123 -10.25 -1.58 -12.72
N SER A 124 -10.79 -2.80 -12.77
CA SER A 124 -11.92 -3.13 -13.65
C SER A 124 -13.23 -2.42 -13.26
N LEU A 125 -13.30 -1.89 -12.04
CA LEU A 125 -14.42 -1.13 -11.49
C LEU A 125 -14.11 0.37 -11.39
N ASP A 126 -13.01 0.83 -12.00
CA ASP A 126 -12.50 2.21 -11.88
C ASP A 126 -12.21 2.64 -10.42
N ILE A 127 -11.85 1.68 -9.58
CA ILE A 127 -11.48 1.91 -8.18
C ILE A 127 -9.96 1.94 -8.09
N ASP A 128 -9.40 3.05 -7.57
CA ASP A 128 -7.97 3.12 -7.25
C ASP A 128 -7.62 2.05 -6.18
N PRO A 129 -6.67 1.13 -6.43
CA PRO A 129 -6.29 0.09 -5.48
C PRO A 129 -5.86 0.61 -4.11
N ARG A 130 -5.34 1.85 -4.03
CA ARG A 130 -4.97 2.51 -2.77
C ARG A 130 -6.15 2.79 -1.85
N ARG A 131 -7.38 2.79 -2.40
CA ARG A 131 -8.63 2.86 -1.61
C ARG A 131 -8.92 1.57 -0.85
N ILE A 132 -8.23 0.47 -1.16
CA ILE A 132 -8.43 -0.86 -0.54
C ILE A 132 -7.28 -1.17 0.41
N TYR A 133 -6.03 -1.09 -0.08
CA TYR A 133 -4.84 -1.35 0.73
C TYR A 133 -3.68 -0.47 0.28
N LEU A 134 -2.76 -0.19 1.21
CA LEU A 134 -1.55 0.56 0.94
C LEU A 134 -0.35 -0.38 0.99
N GLN A 135 0.62 -0.11 0.11
CA GLN A 135 1.91 -0.78 0.08
C GLN A 135 3.02 0.27 0.24
N THR A 136 4.00 -0.03 1.08
CA THR A 136 5.25 0.72 1.14
C THR A 136 6.45 -0.21 1.08
N THR A 137 7.52 0.26 0.46
CA THR A 137 8.82 -0.43 0.48
C THR A 137 9.70 0.23 1.54
N ARG A 138 10.36 -0.58 2.35
CA ARG A 138 11.35 -0.15 3.33
C ARG A 138 12.65 -0.90 3.05
N PHE A 139 13.77 -0.40 3.57
CA PHE A 139 15.07 -1.03 3.41
C PHE A 139 15.61 -1.43 4.77
N LYS A 140 16.08 -2.67 4.90
CA LYS A 140 16.80 -3.18 6.07
C LYS A 140 18.06 -3.85 5.56
N GLU A 141 19.21 -3.43 6.06
CA GLU A 141 20.52 -3.98 5.64
C GLU A 141 20.73 -3.95 4.11
N GLY A 142 20.27 -2.88 3.46
CA GLY A 142 20.34 -2.71 2.01
C GLY A 142 19.36 -3.57 1.20
N LYS A 143 18.56 -4.43 1.84
CA LYS A 143 17.55 -5.27 1.18
C LYS A 143 16.17 -4.60 1.26
N PRO A 144 15.46 -4.46 0.14
CA PRO A 144 14.09 -3.95 0.16
C PRO A 144 13.14 -5.01 0.73
N TYR A 145 12.26 -4.59 1.63
CA TYR A 145 11.13 -5.38 2.11
C TYR A 145 9.84 -4.57 2.00
N ARG A 146 8.73 -5.26 1.76
CA ARG A 146 7.43 -4.63 1.54
C ARG A 146 6.54 -4.78 2.76
N LEU A 147 5.82 -3.72 3.04
CA LEU A 147 4.83 -3.62 4.10
C LEU A 147 3.47 -3.26 3.51
N TYR A 148 2.42 -3.80 4.11
CA TYR A 148 1.05 -3.66 3.65
C TYR A 148 0.11 -3.33 4.81
N ARG A 149 -0.91 -2.52 4.55
CA ARG A 149 -2.01 -2.26 5.48
C ARG A 149 -3.31 -2.04 4.72
N VAL A 150 -4.45 -2.24 5.37
CA VAL A 150 -5.75 -1.86 4.79
C VAL A 150 -5.91 -0.34 4.78
N ALA A 151 -6.61 0.19 3.78
CA ALA A 151 -6.98 1.60 3.74
C ALA A 151 -8.10 1.88 4.76
N SER A 152 -8.09 3.07 5.35
CA SER A 152 -9.04 3.48 6.39
C SER A 152 -10.47 3.57 5.86
N GLY A 153 -10.65 4.05 4.62
CA GLY A 153 -11.95 4.10 3.94
C GLY A 153 -12.51 2.71 3.70
N PHE A 154 -11.68 1.74 3.29
CA PHE A 154 -12.10 0.35 3.11
C PHE A 154 -12.44 -0.33 4.43
N LEU A 155 -11.65 -0.10 5.48
CA LEU A 155 -11.95 -0.61 6.83
C LEU A 155 -13.31 -0.12 7.33
N ARG A 156 -13.61 1.18 7.15
CA ARG A 156 -14.91 1.75 7.52
C ARG A 156 -16.04 1.09 6.74
N ALA A 157 -15.92 0.99 5.42
CA ALA A 157 -16.93 0.34 4.58
C ALA A 157 -17.15 -1.13 4.94
N ALA A 158 -16.06 -1.87 5.17
CA ALA A 158 -16.13 -3.26 5.62
C ALA A 158 -16.85 -3.40 6.97
N THR A 159 -16.63 -2.47 7.89
CA THR A 159 -17.34 -2.45 9.19
C THR A 159 -18.83 -2.15 9.00
N GLU A 160 -19.17 -1.15 8.18
CA GLU A 160 -20.56 -0.76 7.88
C GLU A 160 -21.36 -1.89 7.20
N HIS A 161 -20.69 -2.70 6.38
CA HIS A 161 -21.28 -3.82 5.65
C HIS A 161 -21.10 -5.18 6.34
N GLU A 162 -20.57 -5.21 7.57
CA GLU A 162 -20.28 -6.45 8.32
C GLU A 162 -19.45 -7.48 7.52
N TRP A 163 -18.51 -6.98 6.70
CA TRP A 163 -17.66 -7.77 5.82
C TRP A 163 -16.23 -7.91 6.39
N PRO A 164 -15.59 -9.08 6.27
CA PRO A 164 -16.08 -10.32 5.65
C PRO A 164 -16.98 -11.14 6.58
N SER A 165 -18.03 -11.74 6.01
CA SER A 165 -18.86 -12.73 6.71
C SER A 165 -18.20 -14.11 6.72
N LYS A 166 -18.74 -15.06 7.49
CA LYS A 166 -18.28 -16.47 7.43
C LYS A 166 -18.38 -17.04 6.01
N LYS A 167 -19.46 -16.72 5.29
CA LYS A 167 -19.68 -17.15 3.91
C LYS A 167 -18.61 -16.61 2.96
N ASP A 168 -18.08 -15.42 3.21
CA ASP A 168 -17.01 -14.83 2.40
C ASP A 168 -15.66 -15.56 2.52
N LEU A 169 -15.49 -16.35 3.58
CA LEU A 169 -14.23 -17.01 3.91
C LEU A 169 -14.28 -18.54 3.74
N GLU A 170 -15.46 -19.09 3.46
CA GLU A 170 -15.68 -20.47 3.10
C GLU A 170 -15.41 -20.67 1.59
N ALA A 171 -14.96 -21.86 1.20
CA ALA A 171 -14.93 -22.20 -0.21
C ALA A 171 -16.38 -22.21 -0.70
N LEU A 172 -16.68 -21.44 -1.75
CA LEU A 172 -17.84 -21.74 -2.56
C LEU A 172 -17.54 -23.11 -3.16
N ASP A 173 -18.17 -24.14 -2.61
CA ASP A 173 -18.22 -25.46 -3.22
C ASP A 173 -18.95 -25.28 -4.57
N GLU A 174 -18.19 -25.24 -5.66
CA GLU A 174 -18.65 -25.51 -7.03
C GLU A 174 -17.98 -26.79 -7.54
#